data_AF-G2GP90-F1
#
_entry.id   AF-G2GP90-F1
#
_cell.length_a   1.000
_cell.length_b   1.000
_cell.length_c   1.000
_cell.angle_alpha   90.00
_cell.angle_beta   90.00
_cell.angle_gamma   90.00
#
_symmetry.space_group_name_H-M   'P 1'
#
loop_
_entity.id
_entity.type
_entity.pdbx_description
1 polymer ?
#
loop_
_entity_poly.entity_id
_entity_poly.type
_entity_poly.pdbx_seq_one_letter_code
_entity_poly.pdbx_strand_id
1 'polypeptide(L)'
;MALLEFSDRLPQCSRCRGSLIMSGVAPQDDKHGRPIHLELCPVCDTGDVDRPAAGLLVQWFADGGSHDESRIKEGSHLLMEWTKECMAIHGWYLQDAPPDQP
;
A
#
# COMPACT_ATOMS: atom_id res chain seq x y z
N MET A 1 -29.19 -0.85 14.76
CA MET A 1 -28.23 -1.41 13.79
C MET A 1 -27.58 -0.23 13.10
N ALA A 2 -26.35 0.11 13.44
CA ALA A 2 -25.64 1.20 12.77
C ALA A 2 -25.32 0.75 11.35
N LEU A 3 -25.86 1.45 10.34
CA LEU A 3 -25.39 1.34 8.97
C LEU A 3 -23.90 1.72 8.96
N LEU A 4 -23.07 0.88 8.36
CA LEU A 4 -21.69 1.22 8.05
C LEU A 4 -21.73 2.43 7.10
N GLU A 5 -21.57 3.63 7.63
CA GLU A 5 -21.28 4.82 6.82
C GLU A 5 -19.89 4.60 6.23
N PHE A 6 -19.85 4.16 4.97
CA PHE A 6 -18.62 4.18 4.19
C PHE A 6 -18.27 5.65 3.97
N SER A 7 -17.35 6.18 4.78
CA SER A 7 -16.72 7.46 4.50
C SER A 7 -15.98 7.32 3.18
N ASP A 8 -16.45 8.02 2.14
CA ASP A 8 -15.74 8.15 0.85
C ASP A 8 -14.35 8.79 1.01
N ARG A 9 -13.98 9.23 2.22
CA ARG A 9 -12.70 9.84 2.54
C ARG A 9 -11.78 8.81 3.16
N LEU A 10 -10.64 8.61 2.50
CA LEU A 10 -9.48 7.95 3.09
C LEU A 10 -9.06 8.69 4.38
N PRO A 11 -8.46 7.97 5.36
CA PRO A 11 -7.87 8.63 6.51
C PRO A 11 -6.74 9.58 6.08
N GLN A 12 -6.38 10.50 6.98
CA GLN A 12 -5.19 11.32 6.81
C GLN A 12 -3.93 10.47 7.03
N CYS A 13 -2.86 10.78 6.29
CA CYS A 13 -1.58 10.12 6.48
C CYS A 13 -1.10 10.25 7.93
N SER A 14 -0.72 9.13 8.54
CA SER A 14 -0.19 9.09 9.90
C SER A 14 1.09 9.91 10.07
N ARG A 15 1.92 10.02 9.01
CA ARG A 15 3.21 10.72 9.00
C ARG A 15 3.07 12.24 8.88
N CYS A 16 2.34 12.72 7.88
CA CYS A 16 2.28 14.17 7.56
C CYS A 16 0.88 14.79 7.68
N ARG A 17 -0.16 14.00 8.02
CA ARG A 17 -1.58 14.42 8.08
C ARG A 17 -2.17 14.86 6.74
N GLY A 18 -1.44 14.69 5.64
CA GLY A 18 -1.90 14.97 4.27
C GLY A 18 -2.85 13.89 3.74
N SER A 19 -3.39 14.14 2.54
CA SER A 19 -4.24 13.19 1.84
C SER A 19 -3.45 11.96 1.38
N LEU A 20 -4.05 10.79 1.53
CA LEU A 20 -3.53 9.54 0.99
C LEU A 20 -4.05 9.31 -0.44
N ILE A 21 -3.24 8.66 -1.28
CA ILE A 21 -3.71 8.08 -2.54
C ILE A 21 -4.42 6.75 -2.24
N MET A 22 -3.86 5.96 -1.32
CA MET A 22 -4.42 4.67 -0.90
C MET A 22 -4.21 4.45 0.60
N SER A 23 -5.16 3.74 1.21
CA SER A 23 -5.07 3.21 2.56
C SER A 23 -5.56 1.78 2.56
N GLY A 24 -4.89 0.92 3.33
CA GLY A 24 -5.27 -0.47 3.51
C GLY A 24 -4.85 -0.99 4.89
N VAL A 25 -5.24 -2.22 5.16
CA VAL A 25 -4.78 -2.99 6.31
C VAL A 25 -4.26 -4.31 5.77
N ALA A 26 -3.05 -4.68 6.18
CA ALA A 26 -2.45 -5.92 5.73
C ALA A 26 -3.22 -7.13 6.30
N PRO A 27 -3.20 -8.30 5.64
CA PRO A 27 -3.91 -9.49 6.13
C PRO A 27 -3.37 -10.05 7.45
N GLN A 28 -2.21 -9.58 7.90
CA GLN A 28 -1.51 -10.06 9.08
C GLN A 28 -1.27 -8.89 10.04
N ASP A 29 -1.26 -9.19 11.33
CA ASP A 29 -0.89 -8.26 12.38
C ASP A 29 0.63 -8.15 12.53
N ASP A 30 1.09 -7.07 13.16
CA ASP A 30 2.48 -6.88 13.54
C ASP A 30 2.90 -7.84 14.66
N LYS A 31 4.18 -7.81 15.04
CA LYS A 31 4.76 -8.64 16.11
C LYS A 31 4.08 -8.48 17.49
N HIS A 32 3.23 -7.46 17.68
CA HIS A 32 2.48 -7.19 18.90
C HIS A 32 0.99 -7.51 18.77
N GLY A 33 0.55 -8.12 17.66
CA GLY A 33 -0.86 -8.42 17.40
C GLY A 33 -1.68 -7.19 17.06
N ARG A 34 -1.07 -6.15 16.46
CA ARG A 34 -1.77 -4.95 16.01
C ARG A 34 -1.90 -4.95 14.48
N PRO A 35 -3.01 -4.44 13.91
CA PRO A 35 -3.16 -4.34 12.47
C PRO A 35 -2.02 -3.54 11.82
N ILE A 36 -1.45 -4.09 10.74
CA ILE A 36 -0.46 -3.36 9.93
C ILE A 36 -1.21 -2.44 8.97
N HIS A 37 -1.09 -1.13 9.18
CA HIS A 37 -1.68 -0.13 8.29
C HIS A 37 -0.78 0.14 7.10
N LEU A 38 -1.36 0.07 5.90
CA LEU A 38 -0.70 0.36 4.63
C LEU A 38 -1.15 1.76 4.19
N GLU A 39 -0.23 2.70 4.05
CA GLU A 39 -0.53 4.08 3.65
C GLU A 39 0.37 4.48 2.47
N LEU A 40 -0.25 4.88 1.35
CA LEU A 40 0.45 5.47 0.21
C LEU A 40 0.23 6.98 0.23
N CYS A 41 1.25 7.73 0.63
CA CYS A 41 1.21 9.17 0.76
C CYS A 41 2.12 9.84 -0.29
N PRO A 42 1.57 10.65 -1.20
CA PRO A 42 2.38 11.28 -2.23
C PRO A 42 3.43 12.24 -1.67
N VAL A 43 3.17 12.85 -0.50
CA VAL A 43 4.14 13.78 0.10
C VAL A 43 5.29 13.03 0.78
N CYS A 44 5.01 11.91 1.43
CA CYS A 44 6.01 11.20 2.22
C CYS A 44 6.79 10.18 1.40
N ASP A 45 6.16 9.54 0.41
CA ASP A 45 6.75 8.42 -0.34
C ASP A 45 7.44 8.86 -1.64
N THR A 46 7.15 10.07 -2.15
CA THR A 46 7.87 10.61 -3.31
C THR A 46 9.33 10.89 -2.95
N GLY A 47 10.24 10.16 -3.59
CA GLY A 47 11.68 10.33 -3.42
C GLY A 47 12.26 9.75 -2.13
N ASP A 48 11.46 8.98 -1.37
CA ASP A 48 11.95 8.25 -0.19
C ASP A 48 12.81 7.06 -0.64
N VAL A 49 14.13 7.16 -0.39
CA VAL A 49 15.12 6.16 -0.80
C VAL A 49 14.98 4.84 -0.05
N ASP A 50 14.37 4.86 1.13
CA ASP A 50 14.11 3.67 1.94
C ASP A 50 12.79 2.99 1.53
N ARG A 51 12.00 3.65 0.66
CA ARG A 51 10.68 3.19 0.19
C ARG A 51 10.52 3.26 -1.34
N PRO A 52 11.41 2.61 -2.10
CA PRO A 52 11.42 2.72 -3.55
C PRO A 52 10.14 2.22 -4.24
N ALA A 53 9.49 1.18 -3.70
CA ALA A 53 8.26 0.65 -4.29
C ALA A 53 7.08 1.62 -4.08
N ALA A 54 6.98 2.25 -2.91
CA ALA A 54 5.99 3.29 -2.66
C ALA A 54 6.18 4.48 -3.61
N GLY A 55 7.41 4.96 -3.78
CA GLY A 55 7.73 6.07 -4.68
C GLY A 55 7.35 5.79 -6.14
N LEU A 56 7.67 4.59 -6.65
CA LEU A 56 7.29 4.18 -8.01
C LEU A 56 5.77 4.07 -8.19
N LEU A 57 5.05 3.56 -7.20
CA LEU A 57 3.60 3.48 -7.25
C LEU A 57 2.95 4.87 -7.22
N VAL A 58 3.47 5.80 -6.40
CA VAL A 58 3.03 7.21 -6.43
C VAL A 58 3.22 7.81 -7.82
N GLN A 59 4.40 7.61 -8.43
CA GLN A 59 4.67 8.14 -9.77
C GLN A 59 3.72 7.54 -10.81
N TRP A 60 3.45 6.24 -10.75
CA TRP A 60 2.51 5.57 -11.64
C TRP A 60 1.09 6.18 -11.57
N PHE A 61 0.61 6.50 -10.36
CA PHE A 61 -0.65 7.23 -10.20
C PHE A 61 -0.58 8.66 -10.75
N ALA A 62 0.52 9.38 -10.49
CA ALA A 62 0.72 10.74 -10.97
C ALA A 62 0.76 10.83 -12.51
N ASP A 63 1.27 9.79 -13.17
CA ASP A 63 1.31 9.66 -14.63
C ASP A 63 -0.03 9.19 -15.22
N GLY A 64 -1.08 9.06 -14.40
CA GLY A 64 -2.41 8.65 -14.84
C GLY A 64 -2.53 7.15 -15.15
N GLY A 65 -1.60 6.32 -14.68
CA GLY A 65 -1.58 4.88 -14.97
C GLY A 65 -2.87 4.14 -14.60
N SER A 66 -3.60 4.61 -13.58
CA SER A 66 -4.90 4.03 -13.18
C SER A 66 -6.02 4.23 -14.20
N HIS A 67 -5.83 5.13 -15.17
CA HIS A 67 -6.78 5.41 -16.25
C HIS A 67 -6.32 4.83 -17.60
N ASP A 68 -5.17 4.14 -17.63
CA ASP A 68 -4.60 3.52 -18.82
C ASP A 68 -4.65 1.99 -18.68
N GLU A 69 -5.58 1.35 -19.39
CA GLU A 69 -5.76 -0.10 -19.34
C GLU A 69 -4.51 -0.88 -19.74
N SER A 70 -3.68 -0.32 -20.64
CA SER A 70 -2.44 -0.98 -21.07
C SER A 70 -1.41 -1.09 -19.95
N ARG A 71 -1.53 -0.24 -18.92
CA ARG A 71 -0.64 -0.17 -17.76
C ARG A 71 -1.19 -0.89 -16.53
N ILE A 72 -2.34 -1.55 -16.61
CA ILE A 72 -2.92 -2.28 -15.46
C ILE A 72 -1.96 -3.34 -14.92
N LYS A 73 -1.25 -4.07 -15.81
CA LYS A 73 -0.27 -5.08 -15.37
C LYS A 73 0.88 -4.45 -14.60
N GLU A 74 1.41 -3.33 -15.08
CA GLU A 74 2.43 -2.54 -14.38
C GLU A 74 1.91 -2.08 -13.01
N GLY A 75 0.71 -1.50 -12.96
CA GLY A 75 0.08 -1.05 -11.71
C GLY A 75 -0.11 -2.19 -10.71
N SER A 76 -0.57 -3.37 -11.15
CA SER A 76 -0.74 -4.55 -10.28
C SER A 76 0.59 -5.03 -9.68
N HIS A 77 1.68 -4.97 -10.46
CA HIS A 77 3.00 -5.34 -10.01
C HIS A 77 3.53 -4.33 -8.99
N LEU A 78 3.42 -3.03 -9.28
CA LEU A 78 3.81 -1.96 -8.35
C LEU A 78 3.01 -2.01 -7.04
N LEU A 79 1.72 -2.30 -7.11
CA LEU A 79 0.87 -2.48 -5.93
C LEU A 79 1.33 -3.65 -5.06
N MET A 80 1.71 -4.78 -5.69
CA MET A 80 2.22 -5.95 -4.98
C MET A 80 3.55 -5.64 -4.28
N GLU A 81 4.51 -5.03 -4.99
CA GLU A 81 5.81 -4.67 -4.43
C GLU A 81 5.69 -3.62 -3.31
N TRP A 82 4.82 -2.63 -3.46
CA TRP A 82 4.50 -1.69 -2.38
C TRP A 82 3.90 -2.38 -1.14
N THR A 83 3.01 -3.35 -1.36
CA THR A 83 2.42 -4.12 -0.25
C THR A 83 3.51 -4.91 0.49
N LYS A 84 4.39 -5.60 -0.24
CA LYS A 84 5.53 -6.32 0.32
C LYS A 84 6.46 -5.40 1.11
N GLU A 85 6.82 -4.25 0.54
CA GLU A 85 7.66 -3.24 1.19
C GLU A 85 7.04 -2.78 2.52
N CYS A 86 5.75 -2.42 2.50
CA CYS A 86 5.06 -2.00 3.72
C CYS A 86 5.09 -3.09 4.79
N MET A 87 4.86 -4.34 4.43
CA MET A 87 4.85 -5.44 5.40
C MET A 87 6.26 -5.76 5.91
N ALA A 88 7.28 -5.62 5.07
CA ALA A 88 8.68 -5.87 5.45
C ALA A 88 9.15 -4.92 6.56
N ILE A 89 8.67 -3.66 6.58
CA ILE A 89 8.92 -2.70 7.68
C ILE A 89 8.46 -3.25 9.04
N HIS A 90 7.40 -4.07 9.04
CA HIS A 90 6.86 -4.71 10.23
C HIS A 90 7.45 -6.11 10.49
N GLY A 91 8.49 -6.50 9.74
CA GLY A 91 9.16 -7.79 9.87
C GLY A 91 8.41 -8.95 9.21
N TRP A 92 7.45 -8.66 8.33
CA TRP A 92 6.70 -9.67 7.61
C TRP A 92 7.02 -9.64 6.12
N TYR A 93 7.30 -10.82 5.56
CA TYR A 93 7.64 -10.96 4.15
C TYR A 93 6.59 -11.87 3.50
N LEU A 94 5.93 -11.34 2.46
CA LEU A 94 5.01 -12.13 1.65
C LEU A 94 5.81 -13.25 1.01
N GLN A 95 5.45 -14.51 1.27
CA GLN A 95 6.05 -15.63 0.54
C GLN A 95 5.53 -15.62 -0.89
N ASP A 96 6.44 -15.67 -1.87
CA ASP A 96 6.11 -15.61 -3.31
C ASP A 96 5.39 -16.88 -3.84
N ALA A 97 5.08 -17.86 -2.98
CA ALA A 97 4.28 -19.03 -3.31
C ALA A 97 3.58 -19.57 -2.04
N PRO A 98 2.41 -20.25 -2.17
CA PRO A 98 1.97 -21.16 -1.12
C PRO A 98 3.10 -22.19 -0.89
N PRO A 99 3.35 -22.67 0.34
CA PRO A 99 4.23 -23.81 0.52
C PRO A 99 3.70 -24.94 -0.36
N ASP A 100 4.58 -25.55 -1.17
CA ASP A 100 4.27 -26.78 -1.91
C ASP A 100 3.57 -27.73 -0.92
N GLN A 101 2.27 -27.92 -1.10
CA GLN A 101 1.51 -28.84 -0.26
C GLN A 101 1.93 -30.26 -0.66
N PRO A 102 2.31 -31.12 0.30
CA PRO A 102 2.72 -32.50 0.02
C PRO A 102 1.59 -33.35 -0.57
#